data_AF-A0A8J5JFW4-F1
#
_entry.id   AF-A0A8J5JFW4-F1
#
_cell.length_a   1.000
_cell.length_b   1.000
_cell.length_c   1.000
_cell.angle_alpha   90.00
_cell.angle_beta   90.00
_cell.angle_gamma   90.00
#
_symmetry.space_group_name_H-M   'P 1'
#
loop_
_entity.id
_entity.type
_entity.pdbx_description
1 polymer ?
#
loop_
_entity_poly.entity_id
_entity_poly.type
_entity_poly.pdbx_seq_one_letter_code
_entity_poly.pdbx_strand_id
1 'polypeptide(L)'
;VQWNQNDGKCGVCGDNWADPQPRDNEAGGTYGKGVIVANYTRGQELEIQVDLTTNHLGFFEFSLCVNNDVTKIIKQECLDEHLLEHADGSGTKYYIYKDDPEWHSTVVKLPDDVVCTQCVLQWHYHTGNTWGDCGNGTEDMGCGPQETFRGCADIGIY
;
A
#
# COMPACT_ATOMS: atom_id res chain seq x y z
N VAL A 1 -12.96 -3.98 -13.01
CA VAL A 1 -13.31 -5.11 -12.12
C VAL A 1 -13.61 -4.62 -10.71
N GLN A 2 -12.65 -3.98 -10.02
CA GLN A 2 -12.80 -3.41 -8.67
C GLN A 2 -14.17 -2.76 -8.39
N TRP A 3 -14.54 -1.71 -9.12
CA TRP A 3 -15.77 -0.96 -8.83
C TRP A 3 -17.06 -1.57 -9.38
N ASN A 4 -16.99 -2.21 -10.56
CA ASN A 4 -18.19 -2.74 -11.23
C ASN A 4 -18.62 -4.13 -10.74
N GLN A 5 -17.68 -4.94 -10.22
CA GLN A 5 -17.95 -6.33 -9.82
C GLN A 5 -17.66 -6.60 -8.35
N ASN A 6 -16.71 -5.87 -7.75
CA ASN A 6 -16.27 -6.10 -6.37
C ASN A 6 -16.65 -4.98 -5.41
N ASP A 7 -17.55 -4.07 -5.80
CA ASP A 7 -18.00 -2.95 -4.97
C ASP A 7 -16.85 -2.11 -4.39
N GLY A 8 -15.82 -1.86 -5.20
CA GLY A 8 -14.63 -1.09 -4.79
C GLY A 8 -13.56 -1.91 -4.05
N LYS A 9 -13.83 -3.18 -3.73
CA LYS A 9 -12.90 -4.03 -2.99
C LYS A 9 -11.73 -4.50 -3.85
N CYS A 10 -10.57 -4.56 -3.20
CA CYS A 10 -9.30 -5.00 -3.76
C CYS A 10 -8.63 -5.96 -2.77
N GLY A 11 -7.88 -6.96 -3.26
CA GLY A 11 -7.03 -7.80 -2.43
C GLY A 11 -6.05 -6.96 -1.62
N VAL A 12 -5.59 -7.48 -0.48
CA VAL A 12 -4.64 -6.75 0.39
C VAL A 12 -3.32 -6.49 -0.34
N CYS A 13 -2.94 -7.33 -1.30
CA CYS A 13 -1.70 -7.18 -2.06
C CYS A 13 -1.93 -6.88 -3.56
N GLY A 14 -3.11 -6.34 -3.90
CA GLY A 14 -3.42 -5.81 -5.25
C GLY A 14 -4.18 -6.76 -6.16
N ASP A 15 -4.39 -8.01 -5.74
CA ASP A 15 -5.12 -9.00 -6.50
C ASP A 15 -6.61 -8.65 -6.66
N ASN A 16 -7.27 -9.29 -7.63
CA ASN A 16 -8.71 -9.21 -7.79
C ASN A 16 -9.41 -9.78 -6.54
N TRP A 17 -10.26 -8.97 -5.90
CA TRP A 17 -10.97 -9.38 -4.68
C TRP A 17 -11.83 -10.64 -4.85
N ALA A 18 -12.37 -10.90 -6.04
CA ALA A 18 -13.20 -12.09 -6.26
C ALA A 18 -12.40 -13.40 -6.36
N ASP A 19 -11.08 -13.33 -6.53
CA ASP A 19 -10.24 -14.51 -6.63
C ASP A 19 -10.17 -15.25 -5.28
N PRO A 20 -10.11 -16.60 -5.29
CA PRO A 20 -10.05 -17.38 -4.06
C PRO A 20 -8.75 -17.12 -3.30
N GLN A 21 -8.80 -17.19 -1.98
CA GLN A 21 -7.61 -17.12 -1.15
C GLN A 21 -6.92 -18.50 -1.03
N PRO A 22 -5.57 -18.55 -0.96
CA PRO A 22 -4.66 -17.41 -1.10
C PRO A 22 -4.63 -16.88 -2.54
N ARG A 23 -4.74 -15.56 -2.69
CA ARG A 23 -4.52 -14.90 -3.98
C ARG A 23 -3.03 -14.91 -4.30
N ASP A 24 -2.66 -14.63 -5.54
CA ASP A 24 -1.28 -14.81 -6.01
C ASP A 24 -0.25 -14.02 -5.19
N ASN A 25 -0.59 -12.79 -4.77
CA ASN A 25 0.29 -11.93 -3.98
C ASN A 25 0.10 -12.06 -2.45
N GLU A 26 -0.77 -12.95 -1.97
CA GLU A 26 -0.97 -13.23 -0.55
C GLU A 26 -0.10 -14.39 -0.05
N ALA A 27 0.05 -14.53 1.28
CA ALA A 27 0.80 -15.62 1.89
C ALA A 27 0.27 -16.99 1.43
N GLY A 28 1.15 -17.83 0.89
CA GLY A 28 0.79 -19.13 0.30
C GLY A 28 0.34 -19.08 -1.17
N GLY A 29 0.23 -17.88 -1.75
CA GLY A 29 0.03 -17.65 -3.18
C GLY A 29 1.31 -17.88 -3.99
N THR A 30 1.20 -17.69 -5.31
CA THR A 30 2.30 -17.86 -6.26
C THR A 30 3.54 -17.02 -5.89
N TYR A 31 3.32 -15.79 -5.42
CA TYR A 31 4.37 -14.80 -5.12
C TYR A 31 4.60 -14.59 -3.62
N GLY A 32 3.58 -14.80 -2.77
CA GLY A 32 3.69 -14.68 -1.30
C GLY A 32 4.40 -15.86 -0.65
N LYS A 33 5.72 -15.96 -0.88
CA LYS A 33 6.57 -17.08 -0.44
C LYS A 33 7.15 -16.93 0.98
N GLY A 34 6.89 -15.80 1.65
CA GLY A 34 7.39 -15.57 3.01
C GLY A 34 8.90 -15.28 3.06
N VAL A 35 9.48 -14.81 1.97
CA VAL A 35 10.91 -14.49 1.89
C VAL A 35 11.13 -13.09 2.43
N ILE A 36 11.82 -12.97 3.55
CA ILE A 36 12.19 -11.67 4.12
C ILE A 36 13.19 -10.98 3.19
N VAL A 37 12.75 -9.92 2.52
CA VAL A 37 13.58 -9.21 1.52
C VAL A 37 14.50 -8.16 2.15
N ALA A 38 14.19 -7.69 3.35
CA ALA A 38 15.00 -6.73 4.08
C ALA A 38 14.77 -6.81 5.60
N ASN A 39 15.77 -6.39 6.37
CA ASN A 39 15.69 -6.27 7.82
C ASN A 39 16.01 -4.83 8.23
N TYR A 40 15.22 -4.29 9.16
CA TYR A 40 15.32 -2.92 9.64
C TYR A 40 15.39 -2.88 11.16
N THR A 41 15.71 -1.70 11.70
CA THR A 41 15.65 -1.43 13.13
C THR A 41 14.32 -0.74 13.45
N ARG A 42 13.73 -1.00 14.62
CA ARG A 42 12.57 -0.22 15.11
C ARG A 42 12.86 1.29 15.09
N GLY A 43 11.86 2.11 14.74
CA GLY A 43 12.02 3.56 14.64
C GLY A 43 12.86 4.06 13.45
N GLN A 44 13.40 3.15 12.61
CA GLN A 44 14.24 3.52 11.49
C GLN A 44 13.45 4.30 10.42
N GLU A 45 14.10 5.32 9.86
CA GLU A 45 13.67 5.98 8.63
C GLU A 45 14.00 5.10 7.42
N LEU A 46 12.97 4.74 6.66
CA LEU A 46 13.00 3.83 5.53
C LEU A 46 12.83 4.62 4.24
N GLU A 47 13.87 4.63 3.38
CA GLU A 47 13.71 5.10 1.99
C GLU A 47 12.94 4.05 1.18
N ILE A 48 11.83 4.47 0.58
CA ILE A 48 11.02 3.68 -0.34
C ILE A 48 11.12 4.29 -1.73
N GLN A 49 11.38 3.45 -2.72
CA GLN A 49 11.38 3.81 -4.13
C GLN A 49 10.23 3.12 -4.84
N VAL A 50 9.47 3.89 -5.63
CA VAL A 50 8.37 3.40 -6.45
C VAL A 50 8.69 3.71 -7.92
N ASP A 51 8.67 2.67 -8.74
CA ASP A 51 8.81 2.76 -10.21
C ASP A 51 7.41 2.86 -10.84
N LEU A 52 7.02 4.07 -11.25
CA LEU A 52 5.69 4.35 -11.77
C LEU A 52 5.72 4.50 -13.29
N THR A 53 5.45 3.39 -13.99
CA THR A 53 5.43 3.34 -15.46
C THR A 53 4.34 4.21 -16.11
N THR A 54 3.27 4.54 -15.38
CA THR A 54 2.22 5.45 -15.87
C THR A 54 1.63 6.26 -14.71
N ASN A 55 1.65 7.58 -14.86
CA ASN A 55 1.20 8.52 -13.84
C ASN A 55 -0.32 8.75 -13.94
N HIS A 56 -1.05 8.29 -12.92
CA HIS A 56 -2.51 8.43 -12.81
C HIS A 56 -2.90 9.47 -11.73
N LEU A 57 -2.00 10.40 -11.36
CA LEU A 57 -2.19 11.39 -10.29
C LEU A 57 -2.54 10.75 -8.94
N GLY A 58 -3.00 11.52 -7.95
CA GLY A 58 -3.45 10.96 -6.66
C GLY A 58 -2.33 10.88 -5.64
N PHE A 59 -2.23 9.79 -4.89
CA PHE A 59 -1.24 9.67 -3.82
C PHE A 59 -0.88 8.22 -3.46
N PHE A 60 0.34 8.04 -2.95
CA PHE A 60 0.77 6.81 -2.29
C PHE A 60 0.57 6.92 -0.77
N GLU A 61 0.22 5.79 -0.17
CA GLU A 61 0.25 5.53 1.27
C GLU A 61 1.04 4.25 1.53
N PHE A 62 1.63 4.16 2.73
CA PHE A 62 2.41 3.01 3.16
C PHE A 62 1.90 2.53 4.52
N SER A 63 1.64 1.24 4.64
CA SER A 63 1.11 0.63 5.86
C SER A 63 1.91 -0.60 6.25
N LEU A 64 1.93 -0.93 7.54
CA LEU A 64 2.68 -2.05 8.07
C LEU A 64 1.76 -2.99 8.86
N CYS A 65 1.84 -4.30 8.61
CA CYS A 65 1.15 -5.31 9.40
C CYS A 65 2.16 -6.19 10.13
N VAL A 66 2.05 -6.30 11.46
CA VAL A 66 2.85 -7.20 12.29
C VAL A 66 2.26 -8.61 12.24
N ASN A 67 2.86 -9.50 11.45
CA ASN A 67 2.25 -10.80 11.16
C ASN A 67 2.95 -11.99 11.85
N ASN A 68 4.29 -12.01 11.88
CA ASN A 68 5.15 -13.02 12.53
C ASN A 68 4.91 -14.47 12.10
N ASP A 69 4.20 -14.69 11.00
CA ASP A 69 3.88 -16.00 10.44
C ASP A 69 3.77 -15.89 8.92
N VAL A 70 4.83 -16.32 8.23
CA VAL A 70 4.94 -16.30 6.77
C VAL A 70 3.85 -17.09 6.04
N THR A 71 3.09 -17.94 6.73
CA THR A 71 2.00 -18.75 6.14
C THR A 71 0.62 -18.13 6.35
N LYS A 72 0.53 -17.08 7.17
CA LYS A 72 -0.72 -16.43 7.52
C LYS A 72 -1.03 -15.29 6.55
N ILE A 73 -2.19 -15.37 5.91
CA ILE A 73 -2.73 -14.28 5.10
C ILE A 73 -3.12 -13.12 6.03
N ILE A 74 -2.54 -11.95 5.78
CA ILE A 74 -2.88 -10.72 6.51
C ILE A 74 -4.25 -10.20 6.10
N LYS A 75 -4.83 -9.34 6.92
CA LYS A 75 -6.08 -8.63 6.60
C LYS A 75 -5.84 -7.13 6.60
N GLN A 76 -6.73 -6.38 5.96
CA GLN A 76 -6.65 -4.92 5.91
C GLN A 76 -6.63 -4.32 7.31
N GLU A 77 -7.37 -4.89 8.26
CA GLU A 77 -7.42 -4.38 9.63
C GLU A 77 -6.05 -4.37 10.32
N CYS A 78 -5.15 -5.30 9.96
CA CYS A 78 -3.79 -5.33 10.51
C CYS A 78 -2.90 -4.23 9.93
N LEU A 79 -3.12 -3.85 8.67
CA LEU A 79 -2.40 -2.76 8.02
C LEU A 79 -2.88 -1.40 8.54
N ASP A 80 -4.17 -1.30 8.84
CA ASP A 80 -4.80 -0.09 9.37
C ASP A 80 -4.28 0.25 10.79
N GLU A 81 -3.67 -0.70 11.50
CA GLU A 81 -3.02 -0.48 12.81
C GLU A 81 -1.77 0.40 12.70
N HIS A 82 -1.07 0.37 11.55
CA HIS A 82 0.18 1.12 11.34
C HIS A 82 0.24 1.74 9.94
N LEU A 83 -0.54 2.79 9.72
CA LEU A 83 -0.30 3.73 8.63
C LEU A 83 0.98 4.54 8.92
N LEU A 84 1.93 4.53 7.99
CA LEU A 84 3.25 5.13 8.19
C LEU A 84 3.26 6.61 7.82
N GLU A 85 3.90 7.41 8.65
CA GLU A 85 4.14 8.84 8.43
C GLU A 85 5.43 9.04 7.63
N HIS A 86 5.44 10.03 6.74
CA HIS A 86 6.67 10.51 6.10
C HIS A 86 7.59 11.15 7.14
N ALA A 87 8.88 10.86 7.06
CA ALA A 87 9.87 11.28 8.04
C ALA A 87 10.04 12.81 8.10
N ASP A 88 9.68 13.52 7.04
CA ASP A 88 9.69 14.99 6.97
C ASP A 88 8.48 15.64 7.68
N GLY A 89 7.54 14.85 8.19
CA GLY A 89 6.34 15.33 8.86
C GLY A 89 5.24 15.85 7.92
N SER A 90 5.32 15.55 6.61
CA SER A 90 4.30 15.95 5.62
C SER A 90 2.98 15.17 5.73
N GLY A 91 2.91 14.17 6.61
CA GLY A 91 1.74 13.33 6.84
C GLY A 91 1.96 11.92 6.27
N THR A 92 0.86 11.23 5.94
CA THR A 92 0.89 9.85 5.44
C THR A 92 0.83 9.74 3.92
N LYS A 93 0.47 10.83 3.22
CA LYS A 93 0.21 10.83 1.79
C LYS A 93 1.36 11.45 1.01
N TYR A 94 1.92 10.68 0.08
CA TYR A 94 2.86 11.17 -0.93
C TYR A 94 2.10 11.46 -2.22
N TYR A 95 1.91 12.73 -2.57
CA TYR A 95 1.11 13.13 -3.73
C TYR A 95 1.87 13.00 -5.05
N ILE A 96 1.16 12.55 -6.08
CA ILE A 96 1.66 12.38 -7.44
C ILE A 96 1.08 13.47 -8.34
N TYR A 97 1.95 14.24 -8.96
CA TYR A 97 1.61 15.34 -9.86
C TYR A 97 1.94 15.01 -11.30
N LYS A 98 1.30 15.73 -12.22
CA LYS A 98 1.31 15.44 -13.66
C LYS A 98 2.71 15.35 -14.29
N ASP A 99 3.64 16.19 -13.83
CA ASP A 99 4.97 16.34 -14.41
C ASP A 99 6.06 15.64 -13.56
N ASP A 100 5.65 14.79 -12.62
CA ASP A 100 6.58 14.03 -11.79
C ASP A 100 7.35 12.99 -12.61
N PRO A 101 8.60 12.66 -12.22
CA PRO A 101 9.40 11.64 -12.88
C PRO A 101 8.82 10.23 -12.67
N GLU A 102 9.30 9.26 -13.47
CA GLU A 102 8.94 7.83 -13.35
C GLU A 102 9.33 7.22 -11.99
N TRP A 103 10.52 7.58 -11.49
CA TRP A 103 11.00 7.12 -10.18
C TRP A 103 10.64 8.12 -9.08
N HIS A 104 9.92 7.64 -8.08
CA HIS A 104 9.58 8.39 -6.88
C HIS A 104 10.33 7.85 -5.68
N SER A 105 10.94 8.73 -4.87
CA SER A 105 11.56 8.37 -3.60
C SER A 105 10.91 9.16 -2.47
N THR A 106 10.58 8.47 -1.39
CA THR A 106 10.11 9.05 -0.14
C THR A 106 10.69 8.31 1.05
N VAL A 107 10.73 8.97 2.20
CA VAL A 107 11.22 8.39 3.44
C VAL A 107 10.07 8.30 4.44
N VAL A 108 9.74 7.10 4.89
CA VAL A 108 8.74 6.87 5.94
C VAL A 108 9.41 6.44 7.23
N LYS A 109 8.80 6.75 8.38
CA LYS A 109 9.32 6.33 9.68
C LYS A 109 8.63 5.05 10.16
N LEU A 110 9.40 4.00 10.46
CA LEU A 110 8.87 2.81 11.13
C LEU A 110 8.46 3.15 12.58
N PRO A 111 7.44 2.49 13.16
CA PRO A 111 7.06 2.72 14.55
C PRO A 111 8.22 2.38 15.51
N ASP A 112 8.36 3.18 16.58
CA ASP A 112 9.47 3.05 17.53
C ASP A 112 9.35 1.80 18.43
N ASP A 113 8.15 1.23 18.54
CA ASP A 113 7.78 0.12 19.43
C ASP A 113 7.44 -1.19 18.70
N VAL A 114 7.47 -1.19 17.36
CA VAL A 114 7.17 -2.37 16.55
C VAL A 114 8.40 -3.23 16.32
N VAL A 115 8.25 -4.54 16.56
CA VAL A 115 9.24 -5.59 16.29
C VAL A 115 8.51 -6.77 15.65
N CYS A 116 9.08 -7.35 14.61
CA CYS A 116 8.50 -8.49 13.92
C CYS A 116 9.56 -9.34 13.21
N THR A 117 9.42 -10.66 13.32
CA THR A 117 10.21 -11.61 12.52
C THR A 117 9.75 -11.63 11.06
N GLN A 118 8.49 -11.29 10.83
CA GLN A 118 7.92 -11.01 9.52
C GLN A 118 6.78 -9.99 9.64
N CYS A 119 6.97 -8.83 9.05
CA CYS A 119 5.95 -7.84 8.79
C CYS A 119 5.63 -7.82 7.29
N VAL A 120 4.41 -7.39 6.96
CA VAL A 120 4.05 -7.04 5.58
C VAL A 120 4.01 -5.53 5.47
N LEU A 121 4.87 -4.96 4.62
CA LEU A 121 4.79 -3.57 4.19
C LEU A 121 3.90 -3.50 2.95
N GLN A 122 2.83 -2.71 3.01
CA GLN A 122 1.95 -2.45 1.87
C GLN A 122 2.26 -1.08 1.28
N TRP A 123 2.47 -1.02 -0.03
CA TRP A 123 2.30 0.19 -0.82
C TRP A 123 0.88 0.23 -1.35
N HIS A 124 0.21 1.36 -1.19
CA HIS A 124 -1.14 1.61 -1.67
C HIS A 124 -1.14 2.87 -2.53
N TYR A 125 -1.47 2.73 -3.82
CA TYR A 125 -1.65 3.85 -4.73
C TYR A 125 -3.14 4.07 -4.99
N HIS A 126 -3.65 5.18 -4.48
CA HIS A 126 -4.97 5.69 -4.83
C HIS A 126 -4.80 6.71 -5.96
N THR A 127 -5.22 6.35 -7.17
CA THR A 127 -5.13 7.23 -8.33
C THR A 127 -6.08 8.44 -8.21
N GLY A 128 -5.96 9.40 -9.11
CA GLY A 128 -6.76 10.63 -9.09
C GLY A 128 -7.07 11.19 -10.47
N ASN A 129 -7.10 10.36 -11.50
CA ASN A 129 -7.31 10.77 -12.89
C ASN A 129 -8.74 10.50 -13.41
N THR A 130 -9.67 10.10 -12.54
CA THR A 130 -11.08 9.92 -12.89
C THR A 130 -11.93 11.04 -12.30
N TRP A 131 -12.83 11.61 -13.11
CA TRP A 131 -13.81 12.60 -12.67
C TRP A 131 -15.01 11.92 -12.00
N GLY A 132 -15.46 12.43 -10.85
CA GLY A 132 -16.60 11.85 -10.15
C GLY A 132 -17.21 12.76 -9.09
N ASP A 133 -18.27 12.25 -8.46
CA ASP A 133 -19.01 12.95 -7.39
C ASP A 133 -18.18 13.02 -6.11
N CYS A 134 -18.01 14.23 -5.56
CA CYS A 134 -17.29 14.47 -4.31
C CYS A 134 -18.18 14.31 -3.06
N GLY A 135 -19.48 14.01 -3.22
CA GLY A 135 -20.43 13.77 -2.13
C GLY A 135 -20.95 15.03 -1.43
N ASN A 136 -20.58 16.20 -1.93
CA ASN A 136 -20.96 17.52 -1.40
C ASN A 136 -21.77 18.35 -2.43
N GLY A 137 -22.27 17.71 -3.48
CA GLY A 137 -22.97 18.35 -4.59
C GLY A 137 -22.06 18.94 -5.66
N THR A 138 -20.75 18.73 -5.57
CA THR A 138 -19.79 19.06 -6.64
C THR A 138 -19.18 17.79 -7.22
N GLU A 139 -18.69 17.89 -8.44
CA GLU A 139 -17.85 16.86 -9.07
C GLU A 139 -16.49 17.46 -9.39
N ASP A 140 -15.44 16.65 -9.29
CA ASP A 140 -14.07 17.05 -9.61
C ASP A 140 -13.21 15.85 -10.01
N MET A 141 -12.03 16.15 -10.54
CA MET A 141 -10.98 15.18 -10.81
C MET A 141 -10.48 14.54 -9.51
N GLY A 142 -10.41 13.21 -9.46
CA GLY A 142 -10.02 12.45 -8.28
C GLY A 142 -11.13 12.20 -7.27
N CYS A 143 -12.35 12.71 -7.50
CA CYS A 143 -13.53 12.40 -6.70
C CYS A 143 -14.23 11.12 -7.18
N GLY A 144 -15.00 10.51 -6.29
CA GLY A 144 -15.70 9.26 -6.56
C GLY A 144 -14.75 8.06 -6.73
N PRO A 145 -15.22 6.97 -7.36
CA PRO A 145 -14.43 5.76 -7.62
C PRO A 145 -13.13 6.04 -8.39
N GLN A 146 -11.99 5.68 -7.80
CA GLN A 146 -10.66 5.76 -8.44
C GLN A 146 -10.03 4.38 -8.59
N GLU A 147 -9.20 4.19 -9.60
CA GLU A 147 -8.37 2.98 -9.72
C GLU A 147 -7.41 2.88 -8.53
N THR A 148 -7.14 1.66 -8.10
CA THR A 148 -6.24 1.38 -6.98
C THR A 148 -5.19 0.35 -7.37
N PHE A 149 -3.94 0.60 -6.99
CA PHE A 149 -2.87 -0.40 -7.03
C PHE A 149 -2.37 -0.68 -5.62
N ARG A 150 -2.00 -1.92 -5.35
CA ARG A 150 -1.36 -2.31 -4.10
C ARG A 150 -0.23 -3.27 -4.37
N GLY A 151 0.79 -3.21 -3.52
CA GLY A 151 1.90 -4.16 -3.52
C GLY A 151 2.31 -4.47 -2.08
N CYS A 152 2.81 -5.68 -1.85
CA CYS A 152 3.24 -6.14 -0.54
C CYS A 152 4.70 -6.59 -0.56
N ALA A 153 5.43 -6.36 0.53
CA ALA A 153 6.77 -6.85 0.75
C ALA A 153 6.91 -7.44 2.17
N ASP A 154 7.56 -8.60 2.27
CA ASP A 154 7.86 -9.26 3.54
C ASP A 154 9.19 -8.73 4.12
N ILE A 155 9.15 -8.08 5.28
CA ILE A 155 10.32 -7.46 5.94
C ILE A 155 10.45 -7.90 7.40
N GLY A 156 11.64 -7.79 7.98
CA GLY A 156 11.89 -7.99 9.41
C GLY A 156 12.23 -6.67 10.12
N ILE A 157 11.82 -6.52 11.38
CA ILE A 157 12.12 -5.34 12.21
C ILE A 157 12.59 -5.80 13.59
N TYR A 158 13.77 -5.35 14.02
CA TYR A 158 14.45 -5.76 15.26
C TYR A 158 14.87 -4.60 16.17
#